data_AF-A0A2W1AKT7-F1
#
_entry.id   AF-A0A2W1AKT7-F1
#
_cell.length_a   1.000
_cell.length_b   1.000
_cell.length_c   1.000
_cell.angle_alpha   90.00
_cell.angle_beta   90.00
_cell.angle_gamma   90.00
#
_symmetry.space_group_name_H-M   'P 1'
#
loop_
_entity.id
_entity.type
_entity.pdbx_description
1 polymer ?
#
loop_
_entity_poly.entity_id
_entity_poly.type
_entity_poly.pdbx_seq_one_letter_code
_entity_poly.pdbx_strand_id
1 'polypeptide(L)'
;MDARRQEIDMIRHVSLAVAAFAVVAGLLLSLGGADGGTAHAQQPLPPVEAPLPPVPDREVRMFQGANLVVCAGPTTDVAEGLNNILDDVLAVWSFEAPVQTWFLWAPALPAFAQGFDVLEGGRAYFVIVSAAGVWVFPAGRPLPEMPPLVFLTVSDQVFLPERGSYCWPSAEGPGICADTFFPPMVDTFSSLEGGPVDLHWDPPPPDSFTAQLLDPTGEPTSFSMSFENAGDGQWFPEAPAGDYILQVSGVWRSLPGEQSGDAQYFFGIRLDQDGGFPTVEVEAPILSVSSALALGGYVLTIEFGLPNGCHEFASIEFDASGETPVVTLLNTAPAPNADVACIEIFGMETRTIDMGALNPSTVIVNGTEYPV
;
A
#
# COMPACT_ATOMS: atom_id res chain seq x y z
N MET A 1 15.18 34.60 -34.13
CA MET A 1 13.99 34.44 -34.99
C MET A 1 14.05 33.07 -35.72
N ASP A 2 14.50 32.01 -35.04
CA ASP A 2 14.86 30.75 -35.74
C ASP A 2 14.68 29.48 -34.88
N ALA A 3 13.74 29.49 -33.92
CA ALA A 3 13.45 28.32 -33.08
C ALA A 3 11.95 27.97 -32.98
N ARG A 4 11.08 28.67 -33.73
CA ARG A 4 9.61 28.42 -33.77
C ARG A 4 9.11 27.76 -35.06
N ARG A 5 10.02 27.27 -35.91
CA ARG A 5 9.66 26.71 -37.23
C ARG A 5 9.74 25.18 -37.32
N GLN A 6 10.10 24.51 -36.24
CA GLN A 6 10.31 23.06 -36.22
C GLN A 6 9.16 22.25 -35.57
N GLU A 7 8.12 22.93 -35.08
CA GLU A 7 7.02 22.27 -34.33
C GLU A 7 5.74 22.04 -35.16
N ILE A 8 5.68 22.54 -36.41
CA ILE A 8 4.46 22.46 -37.24
C ILE A 8 4.46 21.26 -38.22
N ASP A 9 5.58 20.58 -38.46
CA ASP A 9 5.63 19.46 -39.41
C ASP A 9 5.35 18.07 -38.81
N MET A 10 5.32 17.94 -37.48
CA MET A 10 5.12 16.63 -36.82
C MET A 10 3.63 16.24 -36.70
N ILE A 11 2.69 17.18 -36.86
CA ILE A 11 1.24 16.93 -36.72
C ILE A 11 0.61 16.39 -38.02
N ARG A 12 1.30 16.45 -39.17
CA ARG A 12 0.73 15.99 -40.45
C ARG A 12 0.96 14.51 -40.80
N HIS A 13 1.77 13.77 -40.04
CA HIS A 13 2.10 12.37 -40.37
C HIS A 13 1.37 11.30 -39.54
N VAL A 14 0.52 11.68 -38.57
CA VAL A 14 -0.26 10.71 -37.77
C VAL A 14 -1.68 10.49 -38.30
N SER A 15 -2.18 11.33 -39.21
CA SER A 15 -3.57 11.24 -39.71
C SER A 15 -3.78 10.34 -40.93
N LEU A 16 -2.79 9.56 -41.37
CA LEU A 16 -2.89 8.69 -42.55
C LEU A 16 -2.78 7.19 -42.27
N ALA A 17 -2.57 6.78 -41.01
CA ALA A 17 -2.43 5.36 -40.65
C ALA A 17 -3.73 4.72 -40.08
N VAL A 18 -4.80 5.49 -39.84
CA VAL A 18 -6.05 4.97 -39.23
C VAL A 18 -7.14 4.66 -40.27
N ALA A 19 -6.95 5.00 -41.55
CA ALA A 19 -7.96 4.79 -42.60
C ALA A 19 -7.79 3.47 -43.40
N ALA A 20 -6.90 2.55 -43.00
CA ALA A 20 -6.59 1.34 -43.76
C ALA A 20 -7.01 0.01 -43.09
N PHE A 21 -7.71 0.04 -41.95
CA PHE A 21 -8.15 -1.17 -41.24
C PHE A 21 -9.68 -1.44 -41.27
N ALA A 22 -10.44 -0.65 -42.04
CA ALA A 22 -11.91 -0.73 -42.04
C ALA A 22 -12.56 -1.36 -43.29
N VAL A 23 -11.81 -2.04 -44.17
CA VAL A 23 -12.38 -2.53 -45.46
C VAL A 23 -12.21 -4.04 -45.73
N VAL A 24 -11.65 -4.83 -44.81
CA VAL A 24 -11.46 -6.30 -45.04
C VAL A 24 -12.33 -7.21 -44.16
N ALA A 25 -13.16 -6.66 -43.26
CA ALA A 25 -14.09 -7.44 -42.44
C ALA A 25 -15.55 -7.35 -42.94
N GLY A 26 -15.76 -7.20 -44.25
CA GLY A 26 -17.08 -6.91 -44.84
C GLY A 26 -17.58 -7.93 -45.86
N LEU A 27 -16.94 -9.09 -46.04
CA LEU A 27 -17.34 -10.01 -47.10
C LEU A 27 -16.91 -11.47 -46.89
N LEU A 28 -17.49 -12.15 -45.90
CA LEU A 28 -17.60 -13.62 -45.87
C LEU A 28 -18.44 -14.02 -44.65
N LEU A 29 -19.74 -14.28 -44.88
CA LEU A 29 -20.56 -15.32 -44.24
C LEU A 29 -22.03 -15.07 -44.58
N SER A 30 -22.41 -15.40 -45.81
CA SER A 30 -23.81 -15.65 -46.17
C SER A 30 -23.89 -16.97 -46.95
N LEU A 31 -23.96 -18.09 -46.23
CA LEU A 31 -24.50 -19.34 -46.78
C LEU A 31 -25.33 -20.00 -45.67
N GLY A 32 -26.62 -20.17 -45.97
CA GLY A 32 -27.63 -20.68 -45.05
C GLY A 32 -27.53 -22.17 -44.76
N GLY A 33 -28.29 -22.59 -43.77
CA GLY A 33 -28.48 -23.99 -43.42
C GLY A 33 -29.67 -24.18 -42.49
N ALA A 34 -30.81 -24.48 -43.11
CA ALA A 34 -31.89 -25.36 -42.68
C ALA A 34 -32.43 -25.32 -41.23
N ASP A 35 -33.75 -25.14 -41.18
CA ASP A 35 -34.66 -25.37 -40.06
C ASP A 35 -34.38 -26.69 -39.30
N GLY A 36 -33.92 -26.55 -38.07
CA GLY A 36 -33.93 -27.59 -37.05
C GLY A 36 -34.70 -27.10 -35.85
N GLY A 37 -36.03 -27.27 -35.87
CA GLY A 37 -36.93 -26.95 -34.76
C GLY A 37 -36.58 -27.79 -33.53
N THR A 38 -35.69 -27.27 -32.69
CA THR A 38 -35.49 -27.74 -31.32
C THR A 38 -36.33 -26.85 -30.43
N ALA A 39 -37.32 -27.45 -29.77
CA ALA A 39 -38.08 -26.78 -28.73
C ALA A 39 -37.12 -26.42 -27.59
N HIS A 40 -36.63 -25.18 -27.58
CA HIS A 40 -35.97 -24.61 -26.42
C HIS A 40 -37.00 -24.58 -25.31
N ALA A 41 -36.89 -25.53 -24.38
CA ALA A 41 -37.60 -25.48 -23.12
C ALA A 41 -37.32 -24.10 -22.51
N GLN A 42 -38.38 -23.31 -22.29
CA GLN A 42 -38.28 -22.06 -21.55
C GLN A 42 -37.57 -22.37 -20.24
N GLN A 43 -36.36 -21.84 -20.08
CA GLN A 43 -35.69 -21.85 -18.78
C GLN A 43 -36.68 -21.26 -17.77
N PRO A 44 -36.90 -21.91 -16.62
CA PRO A 44 -37.69 -21.35 -15.55
C PRO A 44 -37.18 -19.93 -15.28
N LEU A 45 -38.10 -18.96 -15.22
CA LEU A 45 -37.73 -17.61 -14.80
C LEU A 45 -36.94 -17.74 -13.50
N PRO A 46 -35.78 -17.06 -13.37
CA PRO A 46 -35.04 -17.06 -12.13
C PRO A 46 -36.01 -16.68 -11.00
N PRO A 47 -35.90 -17.34 -9.83
CA PRO A 47 -36.76 -17.02 -8.70
C PRO A 47 -36.70 -15.51 -8.46
N VAL A 48 -37.87 -14.88 -8.33
CA VAL A 48 -37.97 -13.46 -7.99
C VAL A 48 -37.14 -13.24 -6.74
N GLU A 49 -36.04 -12.52 -6.89
CA GLU A 49 -35.10 -12.23 -5.82
C GLU A 49 -35.89 -11.51 -4.72
N ALA A 50 -35.79 -12.01 -3.49
CA ALA A 50 -36.49 -11.41 -2.36
C ALA A 50 -36.06 -9.94 -2.25
N PRO A 51 -36.98 -9.01 -1.96
CA PRO A 51 -36.61 -7.61 -1.78
C PRO A 51 -35.50 -7.52 -0.74
N LEU A 52 -34.39 -6.88 -1.13
CA LEU A 52 -33.26 -6.65 -0.25
C LEU A 52 -33.76 -5.98 1.05
N PRO A 53 -33.19 -6.34 2.21
CA PRO A 53 -33.51 -5.67 3.46
C PRO A 53 -33.28 -4.16 3.31
N PRO A 54 -34.10 -3.31 3.96
CA PRO A 54 -33.90 -1.87 3.90
C PRO A 54 -32.52 -1.51 4.44
N VAL A 55 -31.79 -0.68 3.69
CA VAL A 55 -30.48 -0.17 4.11
C VAL A 55 -30.71 0.69 5.36
N PRO A 56 -29.99 0.45 6.47
CA PRO A 56 -30.15 1.26 7.67
C PRO A 56 -29.76 2.71 7.41
N ASP A 57 -30.42 3.63 8.11
CA ASP A 57 -30.06 5.05 8.08
C ASP A 57 -28.60 5.23 8.54
N ARG A 58 -27.90 6.17 7.91
CA ARG A 58 -26.50 6.44 8.21
C ARG A 58 -26.38 7.70 9.06
N GLU A 59 -25.61 7.58 10.14
CA GLU A 59 -25.41 8.65 11.11
C GLU A 59 -23.99 9.24 10.98
N VAL A 60 -23.88 10.56 10.99
CA VAL A 60 -22.61 11.29 11.09
C VAL A 60 -22.65 12.21 12.29
N ARG A 61 -21.67 12.08 13.20
CA ARG A 61 -21.54 12.99 14.33
C ARG A 61 -21.01 14.34 13.84
N MET A 62 -21.71 15.39 14.19
CA MET A 62 -21.37 16.77 13.90
C MET A 62 -20.81 17.44 15.16
N PHE A 63 -19.69 18.14 15.02
CA PHE A 63 -19.14 18.99 16.06
C PHE A 63 -19.61 20.43 15.85
N GLN A 64 -19.75 21.21 16.93
CA GLN A 64 -20.01 22.64 16.82
C GLN A 64 -18.92 23.31 15.99
N GLY A 65 -19.29 24.10 14.98
CA GLY A 65 -18.36 24.70 14.02
C GLY A 65 -18.41 24.03 12.65
N ALA A 66 -17.28 24.05 11.93
CA ALA A 66 -17.19 23.53 10.57
C ALA A 66 -16.84 22.04 10.55
N ASN A 67 -17.60 21.26 9.78
CA ASN A 67 -17.40 19.83 9.60
C ASN A 67 -17.24 19.55 8.10
N LEU A 68 -16.18 18.85 7.71
CA LEU A 68 -16.05 18.33 6.34
C LEU A 68 -16.75 16.97 6.29
N VAL A 69 -17.85 16.89 5.54
CA VAL A 69 -18.70 15.69 5.48
C VAL A 69 -18.98 15.33 4.02
N VAL A 70 -18.90 14.05 3.69
CA VAL A 70 -19.38 13.51 2.41
C VAL A 70 -20.87 13.22 2.54
N CYS A 71 -21.69 13.79 1.65
CA CYS A 71 -23.13 13.55 1.65
C CYS A 71 -23.39 12.06 1.36
N ALA A 72 -23.89 11.34 2.36
CA ALA A 72 -24.10 9.91 2.27
C ALA A 72 -25.51 9.51 1.81
N GLY A 73 -26.39 10.48 1.62
CA GLY A 73 -27.75 10.26 1.14
C GLY A 73 -27.84 10.27 -0.39
N PRO A 74 -29.06 10.09 -0.93
CA PRO A 74 -29.31 10.33 -2.34
C PRO A 74 -29.20 11.82 -2.65
N THR A 75 -29.09 12.16 -3.94
CA THR A 75 -29.19 13.55 -4.38
C THR A 75 -30.56 14.12 -3.99
N THR A 76 -30.58 15.18 -3.16
CA THR A 76 -31.80 15.74 -2.57
C THR A 76 -31.68 17.26 -2.34
N ASP A 77 -32.80 17.96 -2.15
CA ASP A 77 -32.79 19.38 -1.77
C ASP A 77 -31.97 19.58 -0.49
N VAL A 78 -31.22 20.69 -0.39
CA VAL A 78 -30.33 20.92 0.75
C VAL A 78 -31.07 20.93 2.09
N ALA A 79 -32.24 21.58 2.16
CA ALA A 79 -33.02 21.63 3.39
C ALA A 79 -33.59 20.25 3.73
N GLU A 80 -34.06 19.51 2.74
CA GLU A 80 -34.55 18.14 2.92
C GLU A 80 -33.43 17.19 3.37
N GLY A 81 -32.25 17.25 2.77
CA GLY A 81 -31.13 16.36 3.09
C GLY A 81 -30.47 16.64 4.44
N LEU A 82 -30.45 17.91 4.88
CA LEU A 82 -29.99 18.26 6.24
C LEU A 82 -30.99 17.80 7.32
N ASN A 83 -32.27 17.61 6.94
CA ASN A 83 -33.33 17.03 7.74
C ASN A 83 -33.24 17.39 9.24
N ASN A 84 -32.76 16.46 10.06
CA ASN A 84 -32.78 16.52 11.51
C ASN A 84 -31.73 17.46 12.13
N ILE A 85 -30.81 18.03 11.34
CA ILE A 85 -29.86 19.05 11.78
C ILE A 85 -30.10 20.43 11.17
N LEU A 86 -31.14 20.59 10.34
CA LEU A 86 -31.39 21.82 9.59
C LEU A 86 -31.43 23.09 10.48
N ASP A 87 -32.08 22.99 11.65
CA ASP A 87 -32.22 24.11 12.59
C ASP A 87 -30.87 24.54 13.21
N ASP A 88 -29.88 23.65 13.24
CA ASP A 88 -28.54 23.94 13.77
C ASP A 88 -27.57 24.42 12.68
N VAL A 89 -27.89 24.26 11.40
CA VAL A 89 -27.00 24.60 10.28
C VAL A 89 -26.96 26.11 10.04
N LEU A 90 -25.76 26.68 10.08
CA LEU A 90 -25.49 28.08 9.79
C LEU A 90 -25.19 28.31 8.30
N ALA A 91 -24.43 27.40 7.69
CA ALA A 91 -24.02 27.46 6.29
C ALA A 91 -23.53 26.10 5.81
N VAL A 92 -23.67 25.85 4.51
CA VAL A 92 -23.08 24.73 3.80
C VAL A 92 -22.25 25.27 2.63
N TRP A 93 -20.99 24.86 2.55
CA TRP A 93 -20.11 25.22 1.45
C TRP A 93 -19.83 24.01 0.57
N SER A 94 -19.89 24.22 -0.74
CA SER A 94 -19.50 23.24 -1.76
C SER A 94 -18.39 23.83 -2.61
N PHE A 95 -17.37 23.03 -2.91
CA PHE A 95 -16.32 23.40 -3.86
C PHE A 95 -16.58 22.75 -5.21
N GLU A 96 -16.41 23.49 -6.29
CA GLU A 96 -16.49 22.96 -7.65
C GLU A 96 -15.11 23.06 -8.31
N ALA A 97 -14.39 21.94 -8.35
CA ALA A 97 -13.02 21.88 -8.82
C ALA A 97 -12.81 22.35 -10.27
N PRO A 98 -13.68 22.02 -11.26
CA PRO A 98 -13.51 22.50 -12.63
C PRO A 98 -13.44 24.02 -12.78
N VAL A 99 -14.17 24.76 -11.92
CA VAL A 99 -14.25 26.22 -11.93
C VAL A 99 -13.53 26.88 -10.75
N GLN A 100 -12.88 26.09 -9.90
CA GLN A 100 -12.14 26.54 -8.71
C GLN A 100 -12.95 27.52 -7.84
N THR A 101 -14.25 27.30 -7.71
CA THR A 101 -15.19 28.24 -7.07
C THR A 101 -15.90 27.59 -5.88
N TRP A 102 -16.06 28.37 -4.81
CA TRP A 102 -16.85 28.00 -3.65
C TRP A 102 -18.28 28.52 -3.79
N PHE A 103 -19.25 27.64 -3.56
CA PHE A 103 -20.66 27.97 -3.52
C PHE A 103 -21.16 27.87 -2.09
N LEU A 104 -22.01 28.81 -1.69
CA LEU A 104 -22.59 28.90 -0.36
C LEU A 104 -24.08 28.59 -0.44
N TRP A 105 -24.55 27.74 0.45
CA TRP A 105 -25.96 27.66 0.82
C TRP A 105 -26.12 28.02 2.30
N ALA A 106 -27.13 28.80 2.66
CA ALA A 106 -27.44 29.08 4.07
C ALA A 106 -28.94 29.32 4.27
N PRO A 107 -29.55 28.80 5.36
CA PRO A 107 -31.00 28.86 5.54
C PRO A 107 -31.53 30.30 5.70
N ALA A 108 -30.68 31.22 6.18
CA ALA A 108 -31.04 32.64 6.33
C ALA A 108 -30.93 33.47 5.04
N LEU A 109 -30.34 32.91 3.96
CA LEU A 109 -30.19 33.62 2.70
C LEU A 109 -31.44 33.49 1.82
N PRO A 110 -31.81 34.54 1.08
CA PRO A 110 -32.87 34.44 0.09
C PRO A 110 -32.45 33.53 -1.06
N ALA A 111 -33.42 32.90 -1.74
CA ALA A 111 -33.18 31.92 -2.80
C ALA A 111 -32.21 32.40 -3.90
N PHE A 112 -32.26 33.68 -4.28
CA PHE A 112 -31.37 34.25 -5.31
C PHE A 112 -29.89 34.34 -4.88
N ALA A 113 -29.60 34.21 -3.59
CA ALA A 113 -28.25 34.27 -3.03
C ALA A 113 -27.69 32.87 -2.72
N GLN A 114 -28.47 31.80 -2.93
CA GLN A 114 -28.00 30.44 -2.79
C GLN A 114 -27.13 30.07 -4.00
N GLY A 115 -25.95 29.51 -3.74
CA GLY A 115 -25.03 29.06 -4.79
C GLY A 115 -25.37 27.67 -5.33
N PHE A 116 -26.17 26.89 -4.60
CA PHE A 116 -26.67 25.56 -4.97
C PHE A 116 -27.92 25.28 -4.12
N ASP A 117 -28.79 24.37 -4.57
CA ASP A 117 -30.03 23.99 -3.90
C ASP A 117 -30.15 22.48 -3.65
N VAL A 118 -29.15 21.70 -4.08
CA VAL A 118 -29.14 20.25 -3.97
C VAL A 118 -27.85 19.75 -3.30
N LEU A 119 -27.99 18.81 -2.37
CA LEU A 119 -26.90 17.95 -1.89
C LEU A 119 -26.80 16.74 -2.82
N GLU A 120 -25.65 16.57 -3.47
CA GLU A 120 -25.35 15.45 -4.35
C GLU A 120 -24.76 14.30 -3.53
N GLY A 121 -25.32 13.10 -3.67
CA GLY A 121 -24.78 11.92 -3.01
C GLY A 121 -23.33 11.67 -3.43
N GLY A 122 -22.45 11.42 -2.46
CA GLY A 122 -21.01 11.22 -2.66
C GLY A 122 -20.18 12.50 -2.75
N ARG A 123 -20.78 13.69 -2.75
CA ARG A 123 -20.03 14.96 -2.79
C ARG A 123 -19.65 15.43 -1.38
N ALA A 124 -18.47 16.04 -1.26
CA ALA A 124 -17.98 16.62 0.00
C ALA A 124 -18.51 18.05 0.20
N TYR A 125 -18.91 18.36 1.44
CA TYR A 125 -19.44 19.64 1.88
C TYR A 125 -18.79 20.07 3.20
N PHE A 126 -18.55 21.37 3.35
CA PHE A 126 -18.26 21.97 4.65
C PHE A 126 -19.57 22.44 5.28
N VAL A 127 -20.06 21.70 6.27
CA VAL A 127 -21.30 22.01 7.00
C VAL A 127 -20.94 22.69 8.30
N ILE A 128 -21.36 23.95 8.45
CA ILE A 128 -21.14 24.75 9.65
C ILE A 128 -22.40 24.67 10.51
N VAL A 129 -22.27 24.14 11.72
CA VAL A 129 -23.39 23.98 12.67
C VAL A 129 -23.15 24.78 13.95
N SER A 130 -24.24 25.27 14.55
CA SER A 130 -24.24 26.10 15.76
C SER A 130 -24.17 25.28 17.06
N ALA A 131 -24.58 24.00 17.00
CA ALA A 131 -24.50 23.04 18.09
C ALA A 131 -23.99 21.67 17.58
N ALA A 132 -23.40 20.87 18.47
CA ALA A 132 -23.02 19.50 18.15
C ALA A 132 -24.27 18.61 18.06
N GLY A 133 -24.28 17.63 17.16
CA GLY A 133 -25.44 16.79 16.89
C GLY A 133 -25.07 15.53 16.12
N VAL A 134 -26.09 14.78 15.69
CA VAL A 134 -25.93 13.63 14.79
C VAL A 134 -26.77 13.90 13.57
N TRP A 135 -26.16 13.99 12.39
CA TRP A 135 -26.85 14.10 11.12
C TRP A 135 -27.23 12.72 10.62
N VAL A 136 -28.51 12.50 10.35
CA VAL A 136 -29.04 11.24 9.80
C VAL A 136 -29.36 11.46 8.32
N PHE A 137 -28.66 10.73 7.45
CA PHE A 137 -29.00 10.74 6.03
C PHE A 137 -30.26 9.90 5.82
N PRO A 138 -31.27 10.41 5.08
CA PRO A 138 -32.40 9.58 4.69
C PRO A 138 -31.89 8.36 3.92
N ALA A 139 -32.37 7.16 4.24
CA ALA A 139 -32.06 5.93 3.51
C ALA A 139 -32.11 6.15 2.00
N GLY A 140 -30.93 6.34 1.40
CA GLY A 140 -30.75 6.55 -0.03
C GLY A 140 -30.53 5.23 -0.76
N ARG A 141 -30.24 5.33 -2.06
CA ARG A 141 -29.48 4.27 -2.72
C ARG A 141 -28.24 3.99 -1.85
N PRO A 142 -27.83 2.72 -1.66
CA PRO A 142 -26.57 2.43 -0.99
C PRO A 142 -25.52 3.28 -1.69
N LEU A 143 -24.85 4.17 -0.95
CA LEU A 143 -23.61 4.72 -1.46
C LEU A 143 -22.70 3.54 -1.82
N PRO A 144 -21.68 3.77 -2.68
CA PRO A 144 -20.51 2.92 -2.58
C PRO A 144 -20.13 2.80 -1.10
N GLU A 145 -20.16 1.58 -0.58
CA GLU A 145 -19.74 1.29 0.78
C GLU A 145 -18.36 1.95 0.97
N MET A 146 -18.13 2.58 2.13
CA MET A 146 -16.79 3.11 2.41
C MET A 146 -15.76 2.02 2.10
N PRO A 147 -14.57 2.37 1.57
CA PRO A 147 -13.57 1.35 1.32
C PRO A 147 -13.36 0.56 2.61
N PRO A 148 -13.25 -0.78 2.51
CA PRO A 148 -13.15 -1.62 3.69
C PRO A 148 -12.00 -1.16 4.57
N LEU A 149 -12.22 -1.13 5.88
CA LEU A 149 -11.19 -0.73 6.82
C LEU A 149 -10.06 -1.78 6.77
N VAL A 150 -8.82 -1.31 6.71
CA VAL A 150 -7.65 -2.13 7.03
C VAL A 150 -7.27 -1.90 8.48
N PHE A 151 -6.80 -2.92 9.17
CA PHE A 151 -6.15 -2.77 10.48
C PHE A 151 -4.93 -3.68 10.55
N LEU A 152 -3.96 -3.29 11.35
CA LEU A 152 -2.78 -4.13 11.60
C LEU A 152 -2.99 -4.92 12.87
N THR A 153 -2.49 -6.14 12.90
CA THR A 153 -2.19 -6.82 14.15
C THR A 153 -0.71 -7.13 14.30
N VAL A 154 -0.15 -6.84 15.47
CA VAL A 154 1.21 -7.21 15.86
C VAL A 154 1.14 -7.74 17.28
N SER A 155 1.55 -8.98 17.49
CA SER A 155 1.50 -9.65 18.81
C SER A 155 0.12 -9.52 19.49
N ASP A 156 -0.96 -9.78 18.73
CA ASP A 156 -2.36 -9.66 19.15
C ASP A 156 -2.87 -8.23 19.46
N GLN A 157 -2.05 -7.19 19.28
CA GLN A 157 -2.49 -5.79 19.40
C GLN A 157 -3.05 -5.29 18.06
N VAL A 158 -4.20 -4.63 18.10
CA VAL A 158 -4.86 -4.06 16.91
C VAL A 158 -4.50 -2.58 16.77
N PHE A 159 -3.98 -2.19 15.60
CA PHE A 159 -3.72 -0.79 15.24
C PHE A 159 -4.68 -0.35 14.15
N LEU A 160 -5.32 0.80 14.34
CA LEU A 160 -6.24 1.38 13.39
C LEU A 160 -5.50 2.43 12.54
N PRO A 161 -5.79 2.51 11.23
CA PRO A 161 -5.16 3.48 10.36
C PRO A 161 -5.80 4.86 10.50
N GLU A 162 -5.02 5.86 10.13
CA GLU A 162 -5.57 7.09 9.57
C GLU A 162 -5.95 6.85 8.11
N ARG A 163 -7.18 7.18 7.74
CA ARG A 163 -7.66 7.01 6.37
C ARG A 163 -7.09 8.11 5.48
N GLY A 164 -6.46 7.69 4.41
CA GLY A 164 -5.94 8.52 3.35
C GLY A 164 -6.95 8.86 2.27
N SER A 165 -6.43 9.18 1.10
CA SER A 165 -7.23 9.38 -0.10
C SER A 165 -7.83 8.06 -0.57
N TYR A 166 -9.04 8.13 -1.11
CA TYR A 166 -9.68 6.98 -1.74
C TYR A 166 -10.54 7.43 -2.92
N CYS A 167 -10.52 6.66 -4.00
CA CYS A 167 -11.45 6.81 -5.12
C CYS A 167 -12.31 5.57 -5.25
N TRP A 168 -13.60 5.76 -5.52
CA TRP A 168 -14.51 4.65 -5.80
C TRP A 168 -15.19 4.82 -7.15
N PRO A 169 -15.35 3.74 -7.94
CA PRO A 169 -16.18 3.79 -9.13
C PRO A 169 -17.59 4.28 -8.78
N SER A 170 -18.08 5.23 -9.58
CA SER A 170 -19.50 5.55 -9.61
C SER A 170 -20.13 4.87 -10.82
N ALA A 171 -21.32 4.29 -10.63
CA ALA A 171 -22.05 3.62 -11.72
C ALA A 171 -22.47 4.59 -12.85
N GLU A 172 -22.45 5.90 -12.59
CA GLU A 172 -23.02 6.93 -13.47
C GLU A 172 -21.98 7.98 -13.93
N GLY A 173 -20.67 7.78 -13.73
CA GLY A 173 -19.69 8.80 -14.11
C GLY A 173 -18.23 8.57 -13.68
N PRO A 174 -17.39 9.63 -13.65
CA PRO A 174 -16.05 9.54 -13.06
C PRO A 174 -16.16 9.09 -11.60
N GLY A 175 -15.19 8.31 -11.13
CA GLY A 175 -15.14 7.87 -9.74
C GLY A 175 -15.22 9.04 -8.76
N ILE A 176 -15.83 8.79 -7.59
CA ILE A 176 -15.85 9.75 -6.49
C ILE A 176 -14.53 9.59 -5.75
N CYS A 177 -13.70 10.62 -5.78
CA CYS A 177 -12.47 10.68 -4.99
C CYS A 177 -12.68 11.56 -3.76
N ALA A 178 -12.38 11.02 -2.59
CA ALA A 178 -12.15 11.79 -1.40
C ALA A 178 -10.63 11.92 -1.24
N ASP A 179 -10.10 13.06 -1.64
CA ASP A 179 -8.70 13.37 -1.44
C ASP A 179 -8.47 13.90 -0.02
N THR A 180 -7.51 13.30 0.67
CA THR A 180 -6.98 13.82 1.94
C THR A 180 -5.58 14.41 1.69
N PHE A 181 -5.06 15.16 2.66
CA PHE A 181 -3.71 15.68 2.56
C PHE A 181 -2.70 14.52 2.61
N PHE A 182 -1.77 14.46 1.65
CA PHE A 182 -0.78 13.39 1.54
C PHE A 182 0.63 13.88 1.90
N PRO A 183 1.38 13.14 2.74
CA PRO A 183 0.87 12.17 3.70
C PRO A 183 0.06 12.88 4.80
N PRO A 184 -0.84 12.20 5.50
CA PRO A 184 -1.44 12.77 6.69
C PRO A 184 -0.36 13.07 7.74
N MET A 185 -0.59 14.10 8.54
CA MET A 185 0.29 14.41 9.66
C MET A 185 0.09 13.37 10.76
N VAL A 186 0.88 12.30 10.71
CA VAL A 186 0.91 11.29 11.75
C VAL A 186 1.76 11.81 12.92
N ASP A 187 1.13 12.09 14.06
CA ASP A 187 1.79 12.64 15.25
C ASP A 187 2.02 11.59 16.35
N THR A 188 1.42 10.40 16.22
CA THR A 188 1.59 9.28 17.14
C THR A 188 2.19 8.06 16.44
N PHE A 189 3.25 7.50 17.01
CA PHE A 189 3.91 6.29 16.54
C PHE A 189 3.72 5.16 17.56
N SER A 190 3.19 4.03 17.09
CA SER A 190 2.97 2.84 17.89
C SER A 190 4.18 1.90 17.81
N SER A 191 4.72 1.49 18.95
CA SER A 191 5.80 0.51 19.03
C SER A 191 5.39 -0.83 18.42
N LEU A 192 6.23 -1.36 17.55
CA LEU A 192 6.18 -2.72 17.06
C LEU A 192 7.40 -3.45 17.63
N GLU A 193 7.15 -4.38 18.55
CA GLU A 193 8.18 -5.20 19.23
C GLU A 193 8.72 -6.32 18.29
N GLY A 194 9.13 -5.97 17.08
CA GLY A 194 9.64 -6.91 16.07
C GLY A 194 8.64 -7.99 15.63
N GLY A 195 9.02 -8.75 14.60
CA GLY A 195 8.20 -9.84 14.06
C GLY A 195 7.24 -9.43 12.94
N PRO A 196 6.37 -10.35 12.51
CA PRO A 196 5.43 -10.09 11.43
C PRO A 196 4.36 -9.08 11.84
N VAL A 197 4.02 -8.22 10.88
CA VAL A 197 2.84 -7.37 10.89
C VAL A 197 1.77 -8.05 10.04
N ASP A 198 0.68 -8.47 10.67
CA ASP A 198 -0.46 -9.02 9.95
C ASP A 198 -1.40 -7.87 9.55
N LEU A 199 -1.69 -7.76 8.26
CA LEU A 199 -2.63 -6.82 7.68
C LEU A 199 -3.96 -7.53 7.47
N HIS A 200 -5.01 -7.00 8.10
CA HIS A 200 -6.36 -7.53 7.99
C HIS A 200 -7.27 -6.53 7.28
N TRP A 201 -8.17 -7.07 6.46
CA TRP A 201 -9.13 -6.28 5.70
C TRP A 201 -10.55 -6.65 6.13
N ASP A 202 -11.38 -5.64 6.38
CA ASP A 202 -12.81 -5.86 6.38
C ASP A 202 -13.24 -6.35 4.97
N PRO A 203 -14.20 -7.28 4.87
CA PRO A 203 -14.71 -7.69 3.57
C PRO A 203 -15.43 -6.55 2.82
N PRO A 204 -15.33 -6.48 1.48
CA PRO A 204 -14.49 -7.32 0.62
C PRO A 204 -13.03 -6.87 0.63
N PRO A 205 -12.04 -7.79 0.73
CA PRO A 205 -10.64 -7.41 0.67
C PRO A 205 -10.26 -6.90 -0.74
N PRO A 206 -9.16 -6.12 -0.88
CA PRO A 206 -8.71 -5.62 -2.16
C PRO A 206 -8.20 -6.75 -3.06
N ASP A 207 -8.35 -6.61 -4.38
CA ASP A 207 -7.76 -7.56 -5.33
C ASP A 207 -6.22 -7.57 -5.24
N SER A 208 -5.63 -6.43 -4.90
CA SER A 208 -4.19 -6.27 -4.69
C SER A 208 -3.94 -5.13 -3.72
N PHE A 209 -2.87 -5.20 -2.94
CA PHE A 209 -2.42 -4.04 -2.16
C PHE A 209 -0.90 -3.91 -2.13
N THR A 210 -0.44 -2.71 -1.82
CA THR A 210 0.97 -2.43 -1.54
C THR A 210 1.13 -1.92 -0.11
N ALA A 211 2.24 -2.28 0.53
CA ALA A 211 2.67 -1.77 1.82
C ALA A 211 4.04 -1.11 1.62
N GLN A 212 4.18 0.15 2.00
CA GLN A 212 5.40 0.93 1.82
C GLN A 212 5.71 1.70 3.10
N LEU A 213 6.99 1.70 3.50
CA LEU A 213 7.47 2.59 4.55
C LEU A 213 7.86 3.94 3.98
N LEU A 214 7.35 4.99 4.60
CA LEU A 214 7.81 6.37 4.44
C LEU A 214 8.58 6.78 5.70
N ASP A 215 9.55 7.66 5.54
CA ASP A 215 10.19 8.30 6.69
C ASP A 215 9.21 9.26 7.42
N PRO A 216 9.55 9.78 8.61
CA PRO A 216 8.66 10.70 9.34
C PRO A 216 8.35 12.02 8.62
N THR A 217 9.05 12.33 7.53
CA THR A 217 8.77 13.51 6.69
C THR A 217 7.80 13.20 5.55
N GLY A 218 7.48 11.92 5.33
CA GLY A 218 6.62 11.47 4.25
C GLY A 218 7.34 10.97 3.01
N GLU A 219 8.67 10.97 3.00
CA GLU A 219 9.43 10.56 1.83
C GLU A 219 9.51 9.03 1.75
N PRO A 220 9.27 8.43 0.57
CA PRO A 220 9.35 6.99 0.40
C PRO A 220 10.73 6.43 0.71
N THR A 221 10.75 5.33 1.47
CA THR A 221 11.96 4.52 1.65
C THR A 221 12.08 3.45 0.55
N SER A 222 13.17 2.68 0.55
CA SER A 222 13.31 1.51 -0.33
C SER A 222 12.49 0.30 0.11
N PHE A 223 11.81 0.35 1.26
CA PHE A 223 11.07 -0.79 1.82
C PHE A 223 9.62 -0.75 1.33
N SER A 224 9.32 -1.60 0.35
CA SER A 224 7.99 -1.75 -0.21
C SER A 224 7.73 -3.21 -0.55
N MET A 225 6.48 -3.65 -0.37
CA MET A 225 5.99 -4.95 -0.82
C MET A 225 4.64 -4.81 -1.52
N SER A 226 4.39 -5.72 -2.45
CA SER A 226 3.13 -5.83 -3.18
C SER A 226 2.54 -7.22 -3.02
N PHE A 227 1.22 -7.27 -2.87
CA PHE A 227 0.44 -8.49 -2.70
C PHE A 227 -0.64 -8.55 -3.80
N GLU A 228 -0.77 -9.71 -4.44
CA GLU A 228 -1.81 -9.99 -5.46
C GLU A 228 -2.82 -11.01 -4.93
N ASN A 229 -4.09 -10.87 -5.31
CA ASN A 229 -5.24 -11.67 -4.84
C ASN A 229 -5.38 -11.64 -3.32
N ALA A 230 -5.31 -10.43 -2.75
CA ALA A 230 -5.12 -10.28 -1.33
C ALA A 230 -6.38 -10.59 -0.53
N GLY A 231 -6.27 -11.53 0.41
CA GLY A 231 -7.02 -11.50 1.66
C GLY A 231 -6.17 -10.80 2.71
N ASP A 232 -6.15 -11.35 3.92
CA ASP A 232 -5.16 -10.95 4.93
C ASP A 232 -3.74 -11.26 4.43
N GLY A 233 -2.79 -10.40 4.78
CA GLY A 233 -1.39 -10.52 4.36
C GLY A 233 -0.43 -10.33 5.53
N GLN A 234 0.68 -11.06 5.53
CA GLN A 234 1.73 -10.89 6.54
C GLN A 234 2.90 -10.12 5.94
N TRP A 235 3.40 -9.12 6.67
CA TRP A 235 4.49 -8.26 6.26
C TRP A 235 5.60 -8.21 7.30
N PHE A 236 6.84 -8.37 6.86
CA PHE A 236 8.03 -8.16 7.67
C PHE A 236 8.72 -6.87 7.22
N PRO A 237 8.70 -5.79 8.02
CA PRO A 237 9.50 -4.62 7.70
C PRO A 237 10.97 -5.00 7.80
N GLU A 238 11.72 -4.90 6.71
CA GLU A 238 13.19 -5.08 6.68
C GLU A 238 13.93 -3.73 6.89
N ALA A 239 13.35 -2.84 7.69
CA ALA A 239 13.88 -1.49 7.89
C ALA A 239 14.59 -1.36 9.24
N PRO A 240 15.63 -0.51 9.37
CA PRO A 240 16.28 -0.25 10.65
C PRO A 240 15.29 0.21 11.73
N ALA A 241 15.69 0.11 13.00
CA ALA A 241 14.92 0.65 14.11
C ALA A 241 14.68 2.16 13.92
N GLY A 242 13.45 2.63 14.17
CA GLY A 242 13.09 4.02 13.95
C GLY A 242 11.59 4.26 13.83
N ASP A 243 11.23 5.54 13.68
CA ASP A 243 9.86 5.99 13.43
C ASP A 243 9.60 6.00 11.92
N TYR A 244 8.46 5.44 11.51
CA TYR A 244 8.04 5.36 10.11
C TYR A 244 6.53 5.58 9.97
N ILE A 245 6.13 6.01 8.78
CA ILE A 245 4.74 5.97 8.35
C ILE A 245 4.60 4.76 7.43
N LEU A 246 3.83 3.76 7.86
CA LEU A 246 3.42 2.67 6.98
C LEU A 246 2.23 3.13 6.15
N GLN A 247 2.44 3.26 4.84
CA GLN A 247 1.39 3.47 3.86
C GLN A 247 0.93 2.13 3.30
N VAL A 248 -0.37 1.86 3.39
CA VAL A 248 -1.02 0.70 2.76
C VAL A 248 -1.98 1.19 1.69
N SER A 249 -1.79 0.76 0.44
CA SER A 249 -2.66 1.16 -0.68
C SER A 249 -3.36 -0.08 -1.24
N GLY A 250 -4.68 -0.15 -1.10
CA GLY A 250 -5.51 -1.23 -1.65
C GLY A 250 -6.11 -0.83 -3.00
N VAL A 251 -6.26 -1.80 -3.90
CA VAL A 251 -6.94 -1.65 -5.18
C VAL A 251 -8.04 -2.69 -5.30
N TRP A 252 -9.26 -2.23 -5.59
CA TRP A 252 -10.44 -3.04 -5.88
C TRP A 252 -10.77 -2.91 -7.36
N ARG A 253 -10.52 -3.97 -8.11
CA ARG A 253 -10.90 -4.06 -9.52
C ARG A 253 -12.40 -4.23 -9.60
N SER A 254 -13.00 -3.30 -10.29
CA SER A 254 -14.39 -3.36 -10.68
C SER A 254 -14.59 -4.33 -11.84
N LEU A 255 -15.85 -4.61 -12.20
CA LEU A 255 -16.18 -5.43 -13.36
C LEU A 255 -15.63 -4.81 -14.66
N PRO A 256 -15.44 -5.61 -15.74
CA PRO A 256 -14.96 -5.10 -17.02
C PRO A 256 -15.79 -3.90 -17.51
N GLY A 257 -15.16 -2.72 -17.61
CA GLY A 257 -15.80 -1.47 -18.04
C GLY A 257 -16.07 -0.45 -16.93
N GLU A 258 -15.86 -0.80 -15.67
CA GLU A 258 -15.91 0.11 -14.53
C GLU A 258 -14.50 0.60 -14.14
N GLN A 259 -14.40 1.73 -13.41
CA GLN A 259 -13.12 2.21 -12.86
C GLN A 259 -12.74 1.40 -11.61
N SER A 260 -11.47 1.04 -11.45
CA SER A 260 -11.00 0.44 -10.20
C SER A 260 -11.12 1.44 -9.05
N GLY A 261 -11.58 0.96 -7.89
CA GLY A 261 -11.49 1.71 -6.65
C GLY A 261 -10.09 1.57 -6.04
N ASP A 262 -9.61 2.61 -5.39
CA ASP A 262 -8.38 2.57 -4.60
C ASP A 262 -8.58 3.28 -3.26
N ALA A 263 -7.81 2.87 -2.25
CA ALA A 263 -7.83 3.50 -0.94
C ALA A 263 -6.45 3.42 -0.30
N GLN A 264 -6.06 4.51 0.36
CA GLN A 264 -4.81 4.61 1.10
C GLN A 264 -5.08 4.67 2.60
N TYR A 265 -4.19 4.05 3.36
CA TYR A 265 -4.24 3.99 4.81
C TYR A 265 -2.84 4.24 5.37
N PHE A 266 -2.77 4.96 6.47
CA PHE A 266 -1.51 5.36 7.08
C PHE A 266 -1.47 4.93 8.54
N PHE A 267 -0.33 4.40 8.96
CA PHE A 267 -0.07 4.02 10.34
C PHE A 267 1.25 4.63 10.80
N GLY A 268 1.24 5.33 11.92
CA GLY A 268 2.48 5.70 12.61
C GLY A 268 3.01 4.50 13.38
N ILE A 269 4.14 3.98 12.94
CA ILE A 269 4.77 2.82 13.57
C ILE A 269 6.20 3.12 13.98
N ARG A 270 6.63 2.58 15.12
CA ARG A 270 8.01 2.60 15.59
C ARG A 270 8.54 1.18 15.54
N LEU A 271 9.57 0.94 14.77
CA LEU A 271 10.31 -0.31 14.78
C LEU A 271 11.30 -0.25 15.94
N ASP A 272 11.08 -1.07 16.97
CA ASP A 272 11.93 -1.06 18.18
C ASP A 272 13.25 -1.82 17.98
N GLN A 273 13.34 -2.62 16.93
CA GLN A 273 14.51 -3.38 16.53
C GLN A 273 14.70 -3.25 15.02
N ASP A 274 15.94 -3.43 14.57
CA ASP A 274 16.20 -3.54 13.13
C ASP A 274 15.34 -4.67 12.56
N GLY A 275 14.56 -4.32 11.56
CA GLY A 275 13.64 -5.17 10.85
C GLY A 275 14.36 -6.36 10.23
N GLY A 276 14.25 -7.50 10.90
CA GLY A 276 14.84 -8.75 10.49
C GLY A 276 14.24 -9.86 11.33
N PHE A 277 14.20 -11.08 10.78
CA PHE A 277 13.89 -12.24 11.58
C PHE A 277 14.93 -12.37 12.71
N PRO A 278 14.57 -12.90 13.89
CA PRO A 278 15.55 -13.14 14.93
C PRO A 278 16.66 -14.01 14.35
N THR A 279 17.89 -13.53 14.41
CA THR A 279 19.07 -14.26 13.93
C THR A 279 19.87 -14.82 15.10
N VAL A 280 20.65 -15.85 14.82
CA VAL A 280 21.66 -16.41 15.72
C VAL A 280 23.01 -16.39 15.02
N GLU A 281 24.07 -16.16 15.77
CA GLU A 281 25.42 -16.32 15.26
C GLU A 281 25.80 -17.81 15.20
N VAL A 282 26.32 -18.23 14.06
CA VAL A 282 26.77 -19.60 13.79
C VAL A 282 28.16 -19.57 13.17
N GLU A 283 28.98 -20.58 13.47
CA GLU A 283 30.32 -20.68 12.86
C GLU A 283 30.21 -20.78 11.34
N ALA A 284 30.94 -19.92 10.64
CA ALA A 284 30.97 -19.92 9.18
C ALA A 284 31.69 -21.18 8.65
N PRO A 285 31.19 -21.84 7.58
CA PRO A 285 31.88 -22.93 6.92
C PRO A 285 33.17 -22.43 6.26
N ILE A 286 34.33 -22.85 6.78
CA ILE A 286 35.63 -22.44 6.23
C ILE A 286 35.96 -23.26 4.98
N LEU A 287 36.21 -22.56 3.87
CA LEU A 287 36.51 -23.16 2.56
C LEU A 287 38.02 -23.21 2.31
N SER A 288 38.71 -22.09 2.57
CA SER A 288 40.16 -22.03 2.42
C SER A 288 40.78 -21.01 3.38
N VAL A 289 42.02 -21.29 3.80
CA VAL A 289 42.84 -20.41 4.63
C VAL A 289 44.22 -20.35 3.99
N SER A 290 44.75 -19.14 3.80
CA SER A 290 46.09 -18.94 3.24
C SER A 290 46.74 -17.72 3.86
N SER A 291 48.08 -17.71 3.94
CA SER A 291 48.83 -16.52 4.32
C SER A 291 49.77 -16.05 3.22
N ALA A 292 50.05 -14.75 3.22
CA ALA A 292 51.05 -14.15 2.35
C ALA A 292 51.78 -13.03 3.07
N LEU A 293 53.04 -12.82 2.72
CA LEU A 293 53.81 -11.66 3.17
C LEU A 293 53.42 -10.43 2.33
N ALA A 294 52.96 -9.38 3.00
CA ALA A 294 52.63 -8.09 2.42
C ALA A 294 53.56 -6.97 2.95
N LEU A 295 53.44 -5.77 2.39
CA LEU A 295 54.14 -4.58 2.87
C LEU A 295 53.61 -4.17 4.25
N GLY A 296 54.19 -4.74 5.30
CA GLY A 296 53.80 -4.46 6.69
C GLY A 296 53.76 -5.69 7.59
N GLY A 297 53.75 -6.89 7.02
CA GLY A 297 53.60 -8.12 7.80
C GLY A 297 52.99 -9.27 7.02
N TYR A 298 52.57 -10.31 7.74
CA TYR A 298 51.79 -11.40 7.19
C TYR A 298 50.30 -11.03 7.17
N VAL A 299 49.62 -11.38 6.09
CA VAL A 299 48.17 -11.23 5.94
C VAL A 299 47.57 -12.62 5.82
N LEU A 300 46.58 -12.92 6.65
CA LEU A 300 45.76 -14.11 6.56
C LEU A 300 44.55 -13.83 5.68
N THR A 301 44.31 -14.67 4.68
CA THR A 301 43.12 -14.62 3.82
C THR A 301 42.28 -15.85 4.09
N ILE A 302 41.02 -15.64 4.47
CA ILE A 302 40.06 -16.69 4.78
C ILE A 302 38.90 -16.57 3.80
N GLU A 303 38.61 -17.67 3.10
CA GLU A 303 37.42 -17.85 2.28
C GLU A 303 36.43 -18.74 3.04
N PHE A 304 35.18 -18.30 3.14
CA PHE A 304 34.13 -19.01 3.86
C PHE A 304 32.79 -18.94 3.12
N GLY A 305 31.92 -19.89 3.43
CA GLY A 305 30.62 -20.03 2.81
C GLY A 305 29.52 -19.25 3.51
N LEU A 306 28.51 -18.86 2.74
CA LEU A 306 27.17 -18.50 3.20
C LEU A 306 26.24 -19.63 2.73
N PRO A 307 25.90 -20.61 3.61
CA PRO A 307 25.22 -21.85 3.20
C PRO A 307 23.99 -21.70 2.31
N ASN A 308 23.21 -20.64 2.53
CA ASN A 308 22.01 -20.31 1.77
C ASN A 308 21.80 -18.78 1.80
N GLY A 309 20.76 -18.29 1.12
CA GLY A 309 20.49 -16.86 1.01
C GLY A 309 19.99 -16.17 2.27
N CYS A 310 19.88 -16.87 3.42
CA CYS A 310 19.59 -16.26 4.72
C CYS A 310 20.84 -16.13 5.62
N HIS A 311 22.00 -16.60 5.15
CA HIS A 311 23.24 -16.43 5.91
C HIS A 311 23.95 -15.16 5.46
N GLU A 312 24.36 -14.34 6.41
CA GLU A 312 25.20 -13.17 6.17
C GLU A 312 26.44 -13.21 7.06
N PHE A 313 27.48 -12.48 6.71
CA PHE A 313 28.66 -12.36 7.57
C PHE A 313 28.30 -11.56 8.84
N ALA A 314 28.55 -12.14 10.02
CA ALA A 314 28.30 -11.47 11.29
C ALA A 314 29.56 -10.74 11.76
N SER A 315 30.61 -11.49 12.07
CA SER A 315 31.77 -10.97 12.77
C SER A 315 33.03 -11.81 12.54
N ILE A 316 34.17 -11.18 12.80
CA ILE A 316 35.48 -11.83 12.81
C ILE A 316 36.25 -11.37 14.05
N GLU A 317 36.68 -12.33 14.86
CA GLU A 317 37.49 -12.09 16.04
C GLU A 317 38.86 -12.73 15.85
N PHE A 318 39.91 -12.00 16.19
CA PHE A 318 41.29 -12.46 16.06
C PHE A 318 42.01 -12.32 17.40
N ASP A 319 42.46 -13.45 17.95
CA ASP A 319 43.28 -13.50 19.16
C ASP A 319 44.68 -14.03 18.83
N ALA A 320 45.68 -13.17 19.04
CA ALA A 320 47.09 -13.46 18.85
C ALA A 320 47.89 -13.48 20.15
N SER A 321 47.22 -13.58 21.30
CA SER A 321 47.89 -13.60 22.62
C SER A 321 48.61 -14.93 22.91
N GLY A 322 48.24 -16.00 22.22
CA GLY A 322 48.83 -17.34 22.34
C GLY A 322 49.97 -17.63 21.36
N GLU A 323 50.55 -18.84 21.46
CA GLU A 323 51.58 -19.33 20.53
C GLU A 323 51.00 -19.63 19.13
N THR A 324 49.75 -20.08 19.08
CA THR A 324 48.98 -20.30 17.85
C THR A 324 47.85 -19.29 17.79
N PRO A 325 47.80 -18.41 16.77
CA PRO A 325 46.70 -17.46 16.63
C PRO A 325 45.36 -18.17 16.40
N VAL A 326 44.30 -17.62 16.98
CA VAL A 326 42.93 -18.12 16.89
C VAL A 326 42.06 -17.09 16.17
N VAL A 327 41.27 -17.55 15.20
CA VAL A 327 40.27 -16.78 14.48
C VAL A 327 38.90 -17.42 14.72
N THR A 328 37.95 -16.62 15.17
CA THR A 328 36.53 -16.99 15.20
C THR A 328 35.82 -16.21 14.11
N LEU A 329 35.16 -16.91 13.19
CA LEU A 329 34.45 -16.32 12.06
C LEU A 329 33.00 -16.79 12.07
N LEU A 330 32.08 -15.85 12.24
CA LEU A 330 30.67 -16.12 12.45
C LEU A 330 29.84 -15.56 11.29
N ASN A 331 28.80 -16.30 10.92
CA ASN A 331 27.69 -15.83 10.09
C ASN A 331 26.47 -15.58 10.98
N THR A 332 25.56 -14.71 10.57
CA THR A 332 24.18 -14.70 11.06
C THR A 332 23.38 -15.74 10.28
N ALA A 333 22.44 -16.39 10.94
CA ALA A 333 21.43 -17.26 10.33
C ALA A 333 20.09 -17.04 11.02
N PRO A 334 18.94 -17.33 10.38
CA PRO A 334 17.65 -17.32 11.07
C PRO A 334 17.69 -18.22 12.31
N ALA A 335 17.11 -17.75 13.40
CA ALA A 335 16.98 -18.55 14.61
C ALA A 335 16.23 -19.86 14.31
N PRO A 336 16.51 -20.98 15.01
CA PRO A 336 15.91 -22.28 14.70
C PRO A 336 14.37 -22.33 14.71
N ASN A 337 13.73 -21.34 15.32
CA ASN A 337 12.29 -21.18 15.43
C ASN A 337 11.74 -20.04 14.54
N ALA A 338 12.56 -19.41 13.71
CA ALA A 338 12.12 -18.44 12.72
C ALA A 338 11.61 -19.18 11.48
N ASP A 339 10.34 -18.99 11.13
CA ASP A 339 9.73 -19.58 9.93
C ASP A 339 10.09 -18.73 8.71
N VAL A 340 11.31 -18.91 8.19
CA VAL A 340 11.88 -18.12 7.09
C VAL A 340 12.20 -19.04 5.91
N ALA A 341 11.66 -18.71 4.74
CA ALA A 341 12.00 -19.38 3.49
C ALA A 341 13.33 -18.86 2.95
N CYS A 342 14.38 -19.69 3.02
CA CYS A 342 15.69 -19.36 2.48
C CYS A 342 15.87 -19.92 1.07
N ILE A 343 16.46 -19.14 0.17
CA ILE A 343 16.87 -19.66 -1.14
C ILE A 343 18.12 -20.54 -0.98
N GLU A 344 18.12 -21.71 -1.59
CA GLU A 344 19.24 -22.68 -1.57
C GLU A 344 20.38 -22.25 -2.51
N ILE A 345 20.93 -21.05 -2.29
CA ILE A 345 22.08 -20.53 -3.03
C ILE A 345 23.25 -20.41 -2.07
N PHE A 346 24.29 -21.21 -2.32
CA PHE A 346 25.54 -21.13 -1.58
C PHE A 346 26.34 -19.91 -2.02
N GLY A 347 26.53 -18.95 -1.12
CA GLY A 347 27.40 -17.79 -1.29
C GLY A 347 28.83 -18.06 -0.79
N MET A 348 29.77 -17.23 -1.21
CA MET A 348 31.16 -17.27 -0.74
C MET A 348 31.64 -15.85 -0.47
N GLU A 349 32.35 -15.67 0.63
CA GLU A 349 33.01 -14.41 0.97
C GLU A 349 34.49 -14.63 1.27
N THR A 350 35.26 -13.53 1.17
CA THR A 350 36.69 -13.52 1.51
C THR A 350 36.97 -12.37 2.46
N ARG A 351 37.66 -12.67 3.56
CA ARG A 351 38.13 -11.67 4.53
C ARG A 351 39.63 -11.77 4.69
N THR A 352 40.24 -10.63 5.02
CA THR A 352 41.68 -10.53 5.26
C THR A 352 41.93 -10.00 6.66
N ILE A 353 42.90 -10.59 7.35
CA ILE A 353 43.34 -10.19 8.70
C ILE A 353 44.82 -9.84 8.62
N ASP A 354 45.17 -8.64 9.09
CA ASP A 354 46.57 -8.25 9.25
C ASP A 354 47.13 -8.91 10.51
N MET A 355 48.10 -9.81 10.35
CA MET A 355 48.80 -10.48 11.44
C MET A 355 50.08 -9.74 11.86
N GLY A 356 50.46 -8.66 11.17
CA GLY A 356 51.67 -7.91 11.44
C GLY A 356 52.92 -8.78 11.35
N ALA A 357 53.79 -8.71 12.36
CA ALA A 357 55.04 -9.47 12.37
C ALA A 357 54.88 -10.96 12.74
N LEU A 358 53.66 -11.42 13.03
CA LEU A 358 53.41 -12.82 13.36
C LEU A 358 53.63 -13.70 12.13
N ASN A 359 54.47 -14.73 12.27
CA ASN A 359 54.74 -15.73 11.23
C ASN A 359 54.46 -17.13 11.79
N PRO A 360 53.21 -17.45 12.13
CA PRO A 360 52.87 -18.76 12.66
C PRO A 360 52.95 -19.79 11.53
N SER A 361 53.31 -21.04 11.86
CA SER A 361 53.19 -22.15 10.89
C SER A 361 51.76 -22.71 10.80
N THR A 362 50.91 -22.37 11.77
CA THR A 362 49.53 -22.83 11.87
C THR A 362 48.63 -21.74 12.46
N VAL A 363 47.37 -21.71 12.06
CA VAL A 363 46.31 -20.90 12.70
C VAL A 363 45.13 -21.79 13.03
N ILE A 364 44.38 -21.46 14.08
CA ILE A 364 43.11 -22.13 14.39
C ILE A 364 41.97 -21.25 13.90
N VAL A 365 41.12 -21.73 13.00
CA VAL A 365 39.91 -21.03 12.54
C VAL A 365 38.69 -21.88 12.90
N ASN A 366 37.75 -21.34 13.67
CA ASN A 366 36.56 -22.06 14.17
C ASN A 366 36.92 -23.44 14.74
N GLY A 367 37.94 -23.47 15.62
CA GLY A 367 38.43 -24.69 16.27
C GLY A 367 39.21 -25.68 15.38
N THR A 368 39.38 -25.40 14.08
CA THR A 368 40.13 -26.25 13.15
C THR A 368 41.51 -25.67 12.84
N GLU A 369 42.56 -26.49 12.89
CA GLU A 369 43.92 -26.06 12.54
C GLU A 369 44.15 -26.03 11.02
N TYR A 370 44.74 -24.94 10.54
CA TYR A 370 45.13 -24.74 9.14
C TYR A 370 46.63 -24.42 9.05
N PRO A 371 47.39 -25.09 8.17
CA PRO A 371 48.75 -24.68 7.85
C PRO A 371 48.70 -23.38 7.04
N VAL A 372 49.60 -22.44 7.35
CA VAL A 372 49.61 -21.11 6.72
C VAL A 372 50.97 -20.66 6.22
#